data_AF-A0A1Q5XBX0-F1
#
_entry.id   AF-A0A1Q5XBX0-F1
#
_cell.length_a   1.000
_cell.length_b   1.000
_cell.length_c   1.000
_cell.angle_alpha   90.00
_cell.angle_beta   90.00
_cell.angle_gamma   90.00
#
_symmetry.space_group_name_H-M   'P 1'
#
loop_
_entity.id
_entity.type
_entity.pdbx_description
1 polymer ?
#
loop_
_entity_poly.entity_id
_entity_poly.type
_entity_poly.pdbx_seq_one_letter_code
_entity_poly.pdbx_strand_id
1 'polypeptide(L)'
;MNQVNMFDVNFDNYDFMDLLDYIDKTIQERSQSYILTCNVDHVIKLRKDKEFQTVYSEAGAVVADGMPLIWASKMLGKPLKQKVSGADLFSRLGNAFEQRKYRLFFLGSAQGVPEQATKNLKAAYPGMNIVGCYSPSYGFEHNDEENQRIIEMLTESQPDIVFVGVGAPKQEKWIYRHYNSYGAPISIGVGATFDFLSGSVKRAPDFMQKTGLEWFWRLSQEPGRLWKRYLVDDAQFLVLLLKELRKRDKAKGGRLE
;
A
#
# COMPACT_ATOMS: atom_id res chain seq x y z
N MET A 1 -6.66 -19.93 -7.30
CA MET A 1 -6.37 -19.69 -5.87
C MET A 1 -6.12 -18.20 -5.73
N ASN A 2 -7.15 -17.42 -5.39
CA ASN A 2 -7.07 -15.96 -5.46
C ASN A 2 -6.41 -15.33 -4.23
N GLN A 3 -6.21 -16.11 -3.16
CA GLN A 3 -5.60 -15.64 -1.92
C GLN A 3 -4.54 -16.60 -1.38
N VAL A 4 -3.50 -16.03 -0.78
CA VAL A 4 -2.38 -16.70 -0.11
C VAL A 4 -2.36 -16.26 1.35
N ASN A 5 -2.67 -17.19 2.26
CA ASN A 5 -2.52 -16.95 3.68
C ASN A 5 -1.07 -17.24 4.14
N MET A 6 -0.43 -16.21 4.69
CA MET A 6 0.87 -16.31 5.36
C MET A 6 0.99 -15.23 6.44
N PHE A 7 1.68 -15.55 7.53
CA PHE A 7 1.92 -14.62 8.65
C PHE A 7 0.66 -14.06 9.30
N ASP A 8 -0.44 -14.81 9.27
CA ASP A 8 -1.76 -14.40 9.76
C ASP A 8 -2.40 -13.26 8.93
N VAL A 9 -1.99 -13.12 7.66
CA VAL A 9 -2.54 -12.18 6.68
C VAL A 9 -3.00 -12.93 5.44
N ASN A 10 -4.18 -12.58 4.93
CA ASN A 10 -4.68 -13.06 3.65
C ASN A 10 -4.23 -12.08 2.56
N PHE A 11 -3.26 -12.48 1.75
CA PHE A 11 -2.81 -11.69 0.61
C PHE A 11 -3.58 -12.10 -0.64
N ASP A 12 -4.14 -11.14 -1.36
CA ASP A 12 -4.65 -11.37 -2.71
C ASP A 12 -3.47 -11.60 -3.65
N ASN A 13 -3.54 -12.70 -4.38
CA ASN A 13 -2.45 -13.16 -5.24
C ASN A 13 -2.48 -12.43 -6.59
N TYR A 14 -2.44 -11.10 -6.53
CA TYR A 14 -2.59 -10.19 -7.66
C TYR A 14 -1.24 -9.74 -8.22
N ASP A 15 -1.20 -9.63 -9.54
CA ASP A 15 -0.30 -8.72 -10.24
C ASP A 15 -0.96 -7.34 -10.44
N PHE A 16 -0.28 -6.40 -11.12
CA PHE A 16 -0.86 -5.07 -11.37
C PHE A 16 -2.14 -5.10 -12.23
N MET A 17 -2.29 -6.07 -13.14
CA MET A 17 -3.48 -6.17 -13.99
C MET A 17 -4.65 -6.79 -13.23
N ASP A 18 -4.41 -7.81 -12.40
CA ASP A 18 -5.44 -8.34 -11.49
C ASP A 18 -5.94 -7.22 -10.54
N LEU A 19 -5.03 -6.39 -10.04
CA LEU A 19 -5.38 -5.25 -9.18
C LEU A 19 -6.20 -4.19 -9.93
N LEU A 20 -5.84 -3.92 -11.18
CA LEU A 20 -6.58 -3.00 -12.04
C LEU A 20 -7.98 -3.53 -12.34
N ASP A 21 -8.13 -4.82 -12.64
CA ASP A 21 -9.44 -5.45 -12.87
C ASP A 21 -10.33 -5.38 -11.61
N TYR A 22 -9.73 -5.54 -10.43
CA TYR A 22 -10.43 -5.32 -9.15
C TYR A 22 -10.91 -3.87 -9.02
N ILE A 23 -10.04 -2.90 -9.27
CA ILE A 23 -10.36 -1.46 -9.25
C ILE A 23 -11.49 -1.14 -10.24
N ASP A 24 -11.39 -1.65 -11.47
CA ASP A 24 -12.38 -1.46 -12.54
C ASP A 24 -13.76 -1.95 -12.09
N LYS A 25 -13.82 -3.17 -11.55
CA LYS A 25 -15.06 -3.77 -11.07
C LYS A 25 -15.68 -2.96 -9.93
N THR A 26 -14.89 -2.59 -8.92
CA THR A 26 -15.38 -1.81 -7.78
C THR A 26 -15.91 -0.43 -8.22
N ILE A 27 -15.20 0.25 -9.13
CA ILE A 27 -15.64 1.54 -9.68
C ILE A 27 -16.92 1.39 -10.52
N GLN A 28 -17.07 0.31 -11.28
CA GLN A 28 -18.29 0.04 -12.07
C GLN A 28 -19.50 -0.26 -11.17
N GLU A 29 -19.30 -1.05 -10.12
CA GLU A 29 -20.35 -1.41 -9.14
C GLU A 29 -20.70 -0.25 -8.20
N ARG A 30 -19.89 0.82 -8.19
CA ARG A 30 -20.01 1.94 -7.24
C ARG A 30 -19.97 1.45 -5.78
N SER A 31 -19.31 0.33 -5.54
CA SER A 31 -19.08 -0.21 -4.19
C SER A 31 -17.89 0.49 -3.55
N GLN A 32 -17.93 0.71 -2.24
CA GLN A 32 -16.84 1.33 -1.49
C GLN A 32 -15.92 0.26 -0.93
N SER A 33 -14.63 0.42 -1.17
CA SER A 33 -13.62 -0.53 -0.74
C SER A 33 -12.27 0.14 -0.55
N TYR A 34 -11.33 -0.59 0.05
CA TYR A 34 -9.97 -0.13 0.18
C TYR A 34 -8.95 -1.25 -0.03
N ILE A 35 -7.77 -0.81 -0.47
CA ILE A 35 -6.65 -1.64 -0.90
C ILE A 35 -5.43 -1.30 -0.05
N LEU A 36 -4.79 -2.33 0.48
CA LEU A 36 -3.60 -2.19 1.32
C LEU A 36 -2.37 -2.81 0.66
N THR A 37 -1.26 -2.08 0.66
CA THR A 37 0.06 -2.57 0.23
C THR A 37 0.84 -3.05 1.45
N CYS A 38 0.78 -4.35 1.72
CA CYS A 38 1.33 -4.95 2.92
C CYS A 38 2.82 -5.27 2.77
N ASN A 39 3.66 -4.70 3.63
CA ASN A 39 5.10 -4.98 3.70
C ASN A 39 5.48 -5.68 5.02
N VAL A 40 6.76 -6.00 5.21
CA VAL A 40 7.26 -6.70 6.41
C VAL A 40 6.93 -5.95 7.70
N ASP A 41 7.12 -4.63 7.73
CA ASP A 41 6.81 -3.80 8.89
C ASP A 41 5.32 -3.85 9.24
N HIS A 42 4.43 -3.96 8.25
CA HIS A 42 3.00 -4.12 8.47
C HIS A 42 2.71 -5.48 9.12
N VAL A 43 3.34 -6.56 8.65
CA VAL A 43 3.23 -7.91 9.25
C VAL A 43 3.66 -7.90 10.72
N ILE A 44 4.72 -7.15 11.08
CA ILE A 44 5.15 -7.03 12.47
C ILE A 44 4.15 -6.23 13.31
N LYS A 45 3.67 -5.08 12.80
CA LYS A 45 2.67 -4.23 13.48
C LYS A 45 1.35 -4.97 13.73
N LEU A 46 0.89 -5.75 12.76
CA LEU A 46 -0.33 -6.55 12.86
C LEU A 46 -0.34 -7.47 14.08
N ARG A 47 0.80 -7.97 14.53
CA ARG A 47 0.85 -8.87 15.70
C ARG A 47 0.66 -8.17 17.02
N LYS A 48 0.82 -6.84 17.06
CA LYS A 48 0.81 -6.04 18.30
C LYS A 48 -0.41 -5.13 18.38
N ASP A 49 -1.12 -4.91 17.28
CA ASP A 49 -2.20 -3.94 17.16
C ASP A 49 -3.49 -4.60 16.66
N LYS A 50 -4.46 -4.77 17.56
CA LYS A 50 -5.75 -5.41 17.25
C LYS A 50 -6.58 -4.60 16.25
N GLU A 51 -6.55 -3.27 16.33
CA GLU A 51 -7.26 -2.43 15.37
C GLU A 51 -6.66 -2.63 13.98
N PHE A 52 -5.33 -2.67 13.89
CA PHE A 52 -4.66 -2.92 12.61
C PHE A 52 -4.99 -4.31 12.05
N GLN A 53 -5.21 -5.33 12.89
CA GLN A 53 -5.71 -6.64 12.43
C GLN A 53 -7.09 -6.52 11.78
N THR A 54 -8.03 -5.81 12.42
CA THR A 54 -9.37 -5.58 11.87
C THR A 54 -9.31 -4.85 10.54
N VAL A 55 -8.48 -3.80 10.46
CA VAL A 55 -8.23 -3.05 9.21
C VAL A 55 -7.73 -3.95 8.09
N TYR A 56 -6.94 -4.98 8.38
CA TYR A 56 -6.47 -5.92 7.36
C TYR A 56 -7.49 -7.00 7.02
N SER A 57 -8.28 -7.46 7.99
CA SER A 57 -9.29 -8.49 7.75
C SER A 57 -10.48 -7.98 6.94
N GLU A 58 -10.75 -6.67 7.01
CA GLU A 58 -11.88 -6.02 6.31
C GLU A 58 -11.45 -5.31 5.03
N ALA A 59 -10.16 -5.38 4.65
CA ALA A 59 -9.67 -4.82 3.41
C ALA A 59 -10.26 -5.58 2.21
N GLY A 60 -10.64 -4.84 1.16
CA GLY A 60 -11.17 -5.46 -0.06
C GLY A 60 -10.08 -6.14 -0.89
N ALA A 61 -8.86 -5.61 -0.85
CA ALA A 61 -7.68 -6.30 -1.36
C ALA A 61 -6.42 -5.99 -0.53
N VAL A 62 -5.59 -7.01 -0.29
CA VAL A 62 -4.28 -6.88 0.36
C VAL A 62 -3.21 -7.44 -0.55
N VAL A 63 -2.38 -6.56 -1.12
CA VAL A 63 -1.30 -6.94 -2.04
C VAL A 63 0.07 -6.92 -1.35
N ALA A 64 0.99 -7.75 -1.82
CA ALA A 64 2.32 -7.85 -1.23
C ALA A 64 3.28 -6.77 -1.75
N ASP A 65 3.73 -5.91 -0.84
CA ASP A 65 4.69 -4.84 -1.08
C ASP A 65 6.05 -5.19 -0.44
N GLY A 66 6.89 -5.87 -1.21
CA GLY A 66 8.28 -6.11 -0.88
C GLY A 66 8.79 -7.48 -1.29
N MET A 67 10.04 -7.53 -1.76
CA MET A 67 10.70 -8.80 -2.11
C MET A 67 10.78 -9.82 -0.97
N PRO A 68 10.98 -9.44 0.32
CA PRO A 68 10.98 -10.42 1.41
C PRO A 68 9.68 -11.24 1.50
N LEU A 69 8.52 -10.64 1.24
CA LEU A 69 7.23 -11.35 1.21
C LEU A 69 7.13 -12.29 0.01
N ILE A 70 7.63 -11.86 -1.15
CA ILE A 70 7.70 -12.72 -2.34
C ILE A 70 8.60 -13.94 -2.10
N TRP A 71 9.78 -13.74 -1.51
CA TRP A 71 10.68 -14.85 -1.16
C TRP A 71 10.05 -15.78 -0.13
N ALA A 72 9.47 -15.23 0.94
CA ALA A 72 8.77 -16.01 1.96
C ALA A 72 7.65 -16.86 1.35
N SER A 73 6.84 -16.30 0.47
CA SER A 73 5.74 -17.01 -0.20
C SER A 73 6.25 -18.23 -1.01
N LYS A 74 7.36 -18.07 -1.74
CA LYS A 74 8.03 -19.15 -2.48
C LYS A 74 8.59 -20.20 -1.52
N MET A 75 9.29 -19.76 -0.48
CA MET A 75 9.86 -20.65 0.54
C MET A 75 8.79 -21.46 1.25
N LEU A 76 7.60 -20.90 1.46
CA LEU A 76 6.44 -21.57 2.07
C LEU A 76 5.68 -22.49 1.09
N GLY A 77 6.03 -22.49 -0.20
CA GLY A 77 5.35 -23.28 -1.22
C GLY A 77 3.98 -22.72 -1.62
N LYS A 78 3.73 -21.43 -1.37
CA LYS A 78 2.52 -20.70 -1.74
C LYS A 78 2.93 -19.42 -2.49
N PRO A 79 3.49 -19.53 -3.71
CA PRO A 79 4.13 -18.39 -4.36
C PRO A 79 3.12 -17.29 -4.71
N LEU A 80 3.44 -16.07 -4.29
CA LEU A 80 2.78 -14.86 -4.79
C LEU A 80 3.24 -14.55 -6.21
N LYS A 81 2.32 -14.09 -7.08
CA LYS A 81 2.57 -13.76 -8.48
C LYS A 81 3.60 -12.65 -8.62
N GLN A 82 3.40 -11.54 -7.90
CA GLN A 82 4.19 -10.33 -8.09
C GLN A 82 4.30 -9.49 -6.81
N LYS A 83 5.38 -8.71 -6.73
CA LYS A 83 5.49 -7.55 -5.84
C LYS A 83 4.63 -6.42 -6.40
N VAL A 84 3.62 -5.99 -5.68
CA VAL A 84 2.76 -4.85 -6.04
C VAL A 84 2.96 -3.76 -4.98
N SER A 85 3.78 -2.75 -5.33
CA SER A 85 4.08 -1.63 -4.43
C SER A 85 3.28 -0.39 -4.80
N GLY A 86 2.93 0.41 -3.80
CA GLY A 86 2.28 1.71 -4.02
C GLY A 86 3.11 2.62 -4.93
N ALA A 87 4.44 2.59 -4.76
CA ALA A 87 5.35 3.39 -5.55
C ALA A 87 5.28 3.00 -7.04
N ASP A 88 5.12 1.72 -7.36
CA ASP A 88 5.10 1.24 -8.75
C ASP A 88 3.76 1.48 -9.46
N LEU A 89 2.67 1.75 -8.73
CA LEU A 89 1.32 1.89 -9.28
C LEU A 89 1.28 2.82 -10.50
N PHE A 90 1.76 4.05 -10.39
CA PHE A 90 1.70 5.01 -11.50
C PHE A 90 2.65 4.67 -12.67
N SER A 91 3.76 3.98 -12.40
CA SER A 91 4.68 3.53 -13.47
C SER A 91 4.15 2.30 -14.23
N ARG A 92 3.24 1.54 -13.62
CA ARG A 92 2.68 0.31 -14.19
C ARG A 92 1.27 0.50 -14.73
N LEU A 93 0.46 1.31 -14.05
CA LEU A 93 -0.96 1.54 -14.32
C LEU A 93 -1.27 2.97 -14.78
N GLY A 94 -0.27 3.86 -14.90
CA GLY A 94 -0.50 5.26 -15.28
C GLY A 94 -1.27 5.42 -16.60
N ASN A 95 -0.84 4.73 -17.66
CA ASN A 95 -1.56 4.69 -18.94
C ASN A 95 -3.00 4.17 -18.79
N ALA A 96 -3.20 3.15 -17.95
CA ALA A 96 -4.52 2.57 -17.71
C ALA A 96 -5.45 3.56 -16.99
N PHE A 97 -4.95 4.27 -15.97
CA PHE A 97 -5.69 5.31 -15.25
C PHE A 97 -6.06 6.49 -16.17
N GLU A 98 -5.13 6.92 -17.03
CA GLU A 98 -5.37 7.97 -18.02
C GLU A 98 -6.43 7.55 -19.05
N GLN A 99 -6.32 6.36 -19.64
CA GLN A 99 -7.27 5.84 -20.63
C GLN A 99 -8.68 5.70 -20.06
N ARG A 100 -8.80 5.22 -18.81
CA ARG A 100 -10.07 5.07 -18.10
C ARG A 100 -10.62 6.40 -17.57
N LYS A 101 -9.81 7.47 -17.62
CA LYS A 101 -10.15 8.82 -17.13
C LYS A 101 -10.57 8.86 -15.67
N TYR A 102 -10.01 7.97 -14.86
CA TYR A 102 -10.33 7.91 -13.44
C TYR A 102 -10.01 9.21 -12.73
N ARG A 103 -10.95 9.65 -11.89
CA ARG A 103 -10.81 10.84 -11.05
C ARG A 103 -9.95 10.49 -9.85
N LEU A 104 -8.70 10.93 -9.85
CA LEU A 104 -7.72 10.60 -8.82
C LEU A 104 -7.60 11.73 -7.80
N PHE A 105 -7.60 11.40 -6.51
CA PHE A 105 -7.32 12.35 -5.42
C PHE A 105 -6.09 11.92 -4.61
N PHE A 106 -5.20 12.85 -4.29
CA PHE A 106 -3.99 12.58 -3.51
C PHE A 106 -4.06 13.20 -2.11
N LEU A 107 -4.10 12.36 -1.07
CA LEU A 107 -4.15 12.78 0.32
C LEU A 107 -2.87 12.34 1.05
N GLY A 108 -2.02 13.28 1.44
CA GLY A 108 -0.85 12.98 2.27
C GLY A 108 0.45 13.63 1.83
N SER A 109 1.55 13.09 2.36
CA SER A 109 2.90 13.66 2.31
C SER A 109 2.99 15.06 2.93
N ALA A 110 4.14 15.72 2.75
CA ALA A 110 4.39 17.07 3.25
C ALA A 110 3.80 18.14 2.32
N GLN A 111 3.63 19.35 2.85
CA GLN A 111 3.08 20.48 2.10
C GLN A 111 3.89 20.72 0.82
N GLY A 112 3.21 20.85 -0.33
CA GLY A 112 3.83 21.05 -1.64
C GLY A 112 4.24 19.76 -2.36
N VAL A 113 4.37 18.64 -1.64
CA VAL A 113 4.74 17.34 -2.23
C VAL A 113 3.64 16.78 -3.14
N PRO A 114 2.36 16.67 -2.72
CA PRO A 114 1.32 16.11 -3.59
C PRO A 114 1.00 17.03 -4.78
N GLU A 115 1.18 18.35 -4.66
CA GLU A 115 1.09 19.30 -5.77
C GLU A 115 2.21 19.08 -6.79
N GLN A 116 3.45 18.87 -6.33
CA GLN A 116 4.57 18.58 -7.22
C GLN A 116 4.43 17.19 -7.86
N ALA A 117 3.96 16.18 -7.12
CA ALA A 117 3.62 14.87 -7.67
C ALA A 117 2.56 14.98 -8.77
N THR A 118 1.54 15.83 -8.56
CA THR A 118 0.50 16.12 -9.56
C THR A 118 1.09 16.75 -10.82
N LYS A 119 1.98 17.74 -10.70
CA LYS A 119 2.66 18.36 -11.84
C LYS A 119 3.48 17.34 -12.63
N ASN A 120 4.29 16.53 -11.94
CA ASN A 120 5.14 15.53 -12.58
C ASN A 120 4.31 14.44 -13.28
N LEU A 121 3.22 13.99 -12.66
CA LEU A 121 2.32 13.02 -13.28
C LEU A 121 1.60 13.57 -14.50
N LYS A 122 1.13 14.82 -14.48
CA LYS A 122 0.52 15.46 -15.66
C LYS A 122 1.52 15.68 -16.78
N ALA A 123 2.81 15.87 -16.47
CA ALA A 123 3.86 15.94 -17.49
C ALA A 123 4.11 14.57 -18.14
N ALA A 124 4.03 13.48 -17.37
CA ALA A 124 4.20 12.11 -17.89
C ALA A 124 2.95 11.57 -18.59
N TYR A 125 1.77 11.96 -18.13
CA TYR A 125 0.45 11.50 -18.59
C TYR A 125 -0.49 12.72 -18.73
N PRO A 126 -0.46 13.42 -19.88
CA PRO A 126 -1.19 14.69 -20.06
C PRO A 126 -2.70 14.63 -19.86
N GLY A 127 -3.33 13.47 -20.08
CA GLY A 127 -4.75 13.19 -19.87
C GLY A 127 -5.10 12.69 -18.47
N MET A 128 -4.13 12.59 -17.56
CA MET A 128 -4.37 12.11 -16.19
C MET A 128 -5.32 13.06 -15.44
N ASN A 129 -6.45 12.50 -14.98
CA ASN A 129 -7.52 13.26 -14.34
C ASN A 129 -7.35 13.32 -12.82
N ILE A 130 -6.44 14.20 -12.37
CA ILE A 130 -6.24 14.47 -10.94
C ILE A 130 -7.20 15.57 -10.51
N VAL A 131 -8.20 15.22 -9.68
CA VAL A 131 -9.32 16.08 -9.27
C VAL A 131 -9.06 16.86 -7.98
N GLY A 132 -8.00 16.51 -7.25
CA GLY A 132 -7.59 17.25 -6.07
C GLY A 132 -6.37 16.64 -5.39
N CYS A 133 -5.75 17.44 -4.55
CA CYS A 133 -4.71 16.98 -3.64
C CYS A 133 -4.74 17.78 -2.34
N TYR A 134 -4.37 17.13 -1.24
CA TYR A 134 -4.31 17.75 0.08
C TYR A 134 -3.19 17.15 0.93
N SER A 135 -2.40 18.02 1.56
CA SER A 135 -1.39 17.65 2.55
C SER A 135 -1.94 17.92 3.95
N PRO A 136 -2.34 16.89 4.71
CA PRO A 136 -2.89 17.08 6.05
C PRO A 136 -1.82 17.46 7.07
N SER A 137 -2.25 18.03 8.19
CA SER A 137 -1.40 18.37 9.32
C SER A 137 -0.86 17.12 10.05
N TYR A 138 0.21 17.30 10.82
CA TYR A 138 0.72 16.20 11.65
C TYR A 138 -0.28 15.88 12.77
N GLY A 139 -0.80 14.65 12.77
CA GLY A 139 -1.79 14.21 13.76
C GLY A 139 -3.24 14.44 13.33
N PHE A 140 -3.49 14.80 12.07
CA PHE A 140 -4.84 15.02 11.52
C PHE A 140 -5.82 13.87 11.79
N GLU A 141 -5.34 12.63 11.93
CA GLU A 141 -6.17 11.46 12.24
C GLU A 141 -6.84 11.53 13.63
N HIS A 142 -6.45 12.49 14.46
CA HIS A 142 -7.01 12.81 15.76
C HIS A 142 -7.69 14.19 15.80
N ASN A 143 -7.77 14.88 14.65
CA ASN A 143 -8.40 16.19 14.52
C ASN A 143 -9.72 16.06 13.74
N ASP A 144 -10.84 16.03 14.47
CA ASP A 144 -12.17 15.84 13.88
C ASP A 144 -12.55 16.94 12.88
N GLU A 145 -12.18 18.19 13.14
CA GLU A 145 -12.45 19.31 12.22
C GLU A 145 -11.70 19.15 10.89
N GLU A 146 -10.44 18.75 10.95
CA GLU A 146 -9.64 18.51 9.75
C GLU A 146 -10.10 17.26 9.00
N ASN A 147 -10.45 16.18 9.71
CA ASN A 147 -11.03 14.99 9.09
C ASN A 147 -12.34 15.31 8.37
N GLN A 148 -13.21 16.11 8.99
CA GLN A 148 -14.45 16.56 8.38
C GLN A 148 -14.19 17.38 7.11
N ARG A 149 -13.23 18.31 7.16
CA ARG A 149 -12.80 19.06 5.98
C ARG A 149 -12.26 18.17 4.86
N ILE A 150 -11.48 17.14 5.20
CA ILE A 150 -10.98 16.17 4.22
C ILE A 150 -12.14 15.40 3.58
N ILE A 151 -13.11 14.94 4.37
CA ILE A 151 -14.30 14.24 3.88
C ILE A 151 -15.11 15.15 2.94
N GLU A 152 -15.29 16.42 3.28
CA GLU A 152 -15.96 17.41 2.43
C GLU A 152 -15.24 17.61 1.10
N MET A 153 -13.91 17.82 1.12
CA MET A 153 -13.10 17.94 -0.09
C MET A 153 -13.20 16.70 -0.99
N LEU A 154 -13.19 15.50 -0.40
CA LEU A 154 -13.34 14.24 -1.13
C LEU A 154 -14.76 14.10 -1.71
N THR A 155 -15.79 14.48 -0.94
CA THR A 155 -17.18 14.43 -1.40
C THR A 155 -17.44 15.39 -2.56
N GLU A 156 -16.94 16.63 -2.47
CA GLU A 156 -17.07 17.65 -3.51
C GLU A 156 -16.29 17.29 -4.78
N SER A 157 -15.09 16.74 -4.62
CA SER A 157 -14.24 16.36 -5.75
C SER A 157 -14.65 15.03 -6.39
N GLN A 158 -15.53 14.23 -5.76
CA GLN A 158 -16.06 12.97 -6.28
C GLN A 158 -15.00 12.06 -6.95
N PRO A 159 -13.90 11.69 -6.28
CA PRO A 159 -12.88 10.86 -6.90
C PRO A 159 -13.38 9.42 -7.08
N ASP A 160 -12.89 8.76 -8.13
CA ASP A 160 -13.03 7.31 -8.28
C ASP A 160 -12.01 6.58 -7.38
N ILE A 161 -10.82 7.18 -7.20
CA ILE A 161 -9.71 6.60 -6.44
C ILE A 161 -9.08 7.66 -5.54
N VAL A 162 -9.02 7.38 -4.24
CA VAL A 162 -8.29 8.18 -3.24
C VAL A 162 -6.99 7.48 -2.87
N PHE A 163 -5.86 8.10 -3.16
CA PHE A 163 -4.55 7.61 -2.72
C PHE A 163 -4.17 8.29 -1.41
N VAL A 164 -3.88 7.51 -0.36
CA VAL A 164 -3.51 8.02 0.96
C VAL A 164 -2.05 7.69 1.27
N GLY A 165 -1.22 8.70 1.47
CA GLY A 165 0.23 8.60 1.62
C GLY A 165 0.74 9.31 2.87
N VAL A 166 0.27 8.90 4.05
CA VAL A 166 0.69 9.48 5.36
C VAL A 166 1.49 8.50 6.22
N GLY A 167 1.79 7.32 5.68
CA GLY A 167 2.59 6.28 6.32
C GLY A 167 1.78 5.36 7.25
N ALA A 168 2.31 4.17 7.46
CA ALA A 168 1.66 3.12 8.25
C ALA A 168 2.03 3.19 9.74
N PRO A 169 1.08 2.92 10.66
CA PRO A 169 -0.28 2.39 10.42
C PRO A 169 -1.36 3.46 10.20
N LYS A 170 -0.98 4.74 10.15
CA LYS A 170 -1.91 5.88 10.15
C LYS A 170 -2.84 5.86 8.94
N GLN A 171 -2.28 5.70 7.74
CA GLN A 171 -3.05 5.73 6.50
C GLN A 171 -4.08 4.60 6.45
N GLU A 172 -3.74 3.38 6.89
CA GLU A 172 -4.65 2.25 6.83
C GLU A 172 -5.80 2.41 7.82
N LYS A 173 -5.49 2.85 9.05
CA LYS A 173 -6.51 3.14 10.07
C LYS A 173 -7.43 4.29 9.66
N TRP A 174 -6.87 5.35 9.10
CA TRP A 174 -7.67 6.48 8.62
C TRP A 174 -8.59 6.07 7.48
N ILE A 175 -8.07 5.33 6.48
CA ILE A 175 -8.89 4.79 5.40
C ILE A 175 -10.02 3.94 5.97
N TYR A 176 -9.70 2.98 6.84
CA TYR A 176 -10.69 2.09 7.44
C TYR A 176 -11.84 2.82 8.13
N ARG A 177 -11.53 3.89 8.87
CA ARG A 177 -12.52 4.69 9.60
C ARG A 177 -13.40 5.54 8.68
N HIS A 178 -12.93 5.93 7.49
CA HIS A 178 -13.58 6.97 6.70
C HIS A 178 -13.92 6.60 5.25
N TYR A 179 -13.47 5.45 4.70
CA TYR A 179 -13.67 5.12 3.27
C TYR A 179 -15.14 5.10 2.84
N ASN A 180 -16.05 4.79 3.77
CA ASN A 180 -17.47 4.80 3.54
C ASN A 180 -18.10 6.21 3.60
N SER A 181 -17.38 7.23 4.07
CA SER A 181 -17.94 8.55 4.39
C SER A 181 -17.92 9.57 3.24
N TYR A 182 -17.12 9.36 2.18
CA TYR A 182 -16.94 10.34 1.10
C TYR A 182 -17.29 9.81 -0.31
N GLY A 183 -17.88 8.62 -0.40
CA GLY A 183 -18.46 8.10 -1.65
C GLY A 183 -17.48 7.65 -2.74
N ALA A 184 -16.16 7.74 -2.52
CA ALA A 184 -15.19 7.23 -3.49
C ALA A 184 -15.19 5.69 -3.48
N PRO A 185 -15.27 5.02 -4.65
CA PRO A 185 -15.27 3.57 -4.73
C PRO A 185 -14.01 2.91 -4.16
N ILE A 186 -12.83 3.49 -4.42
CA ILE A 186 -11.55 2.91 -3.99
C ILE A 186 -10.73 3.89 -3.17
N SER A 187 -10.19 3.40 -2.06
CA SER A 187 -9.10 4.05 -1.31
C SER A 187 -7.87 3.16 -1.25
N ILE A 188 -6.67 3.71 -1.48
CA ILE A 188 -5.42 2.94 -1.52
C ILE A 188 -4.38 3.57 -0.59
N GLY A 189 -3.90 2.80 0.38
CA GLY A 189 -2.76 3.18 1.20
C GLY A 189 -1.46 3.01 0.38
N VAL A 190 -0.74 4.10 0.14
CA VAL A 190 0.43 4.11 -0.78
C VAL A 190 1.74 4.55 -0.13
N GLY A 191 1.75 4.90 1.16
CA GLY A 191 2.96 5.28 1.87
C GLY A 191 3.68 6.45 1.22
N ALA A 192 4.99 6.33 1.00
CA ALA A 192 5.86 7.39 0.46
C ALA A 192 5.75 7.58 -1.07
N THR A 193 4.64 7.16 -1.69
CA THR A 193 4.49 7.21 -3.16
C THR A 193 4.56 8.64 -3.69
N PHE A 194 3.95 9.61 -2.99
CA PHE A 194 3.99 11.02 -3.41
C PHE A 194 5.40 11.61 -3.33
N ASP A 195 6.19 11.20 -2.34
CA ASP A 195 7.59 11.60 -2.22
C ASP A 195 8.43 11.12 -3.42
N PHE A 196 8.20 9.89 -3.87
CA PHE A 196 8.85 9.39 -5.09
C PHE A 196 8.36 10.09 -6.35
N LEU A 197 7.07 10.39 -6.45
CA LEU A 197 6.48 11.04 -7.62
C LEU A 197 6.88 12.51 -7.74
N SER A 198 6.98 13.23 -6.63
CA SER A 198 7.45 14.62 -6.60
C SER A 198 8.95 14.74 -6.89
N GLY A 199 9.71 13.66 -6.66
CA GLY A 199 11.16 13.65 -6.73
C GLY A 199 11.84 14.12 -5.45
N SER A 200 11.09 14.35 -4.36
CA SER A 200 11.66 14.70 -3.05
C SER A 200 12.52 13.57 -2.48
N VAL A 201 12.18 12.31 -2.79
CA VAL A 201 12.96 11.12 -2.40
C VAL A 201 13.38 10.34 -3.65
N LYS A 202 14.66 9.95 -3.73
CA LYS A 202 15.16 9.14 -4.84
C LYS A 202 14.80 7.67 -4.66
N ARG A 203 14.20 7.09 -5.69
CA ARG A 203 14.00 5.63 -5.81
C ARG A 203 15.34 4.89 -5.82
N ALA A 204 15.33 3.65 -5.36
CA ALA A 204 16.46 2.75 -5.56
C ALA A 204 16.63 2.41 -7.05
N PRO A 205 17.85 2.20 -7.56
CA PRO A 205 18.05 1.67 -8.91
C PRO A 205 17.27 0.38 -9.18
N ASP A 206 16.81 0.17 -10.41
CA ASP A 206 15.94 -0.97 -10.78
C ASP A 206 16.49 -2.34 -10.39
N PHE A 207 17.80 -2.55 -10.54
CA PHE A 207 18.45 -3.79 -10.12
C PHE A 207 18.31 -4.02 -8.61
N MET A 208 18.43 -2.98 -7.78
CA MET A 208 18.27 -3.08 -6.33
C MET A 208 16.80 -3.33 -5.93
N GLN A 209 15.85 -2.74 -6.66
CA GLN A 209 14.41 -3.01 -6.45
C GLN A 209 14.06 -4.48 -6.74
N LYS A 210 14.65 -5.06 -7.80
CA LYS A 210 14.40 -6.45 -8.23
C LYS A 210 15.14 -7.48 -7.36
N THR A 211 16.33 -7.16 -6.88
CA THR A 211 17.13 -8.03 -6.00
C THR A 211 16.77 -7.91 -4.52
N GLY A 212 15.84 -7.00 -4.17
CA GLY A 212 15.42 -6.79 -2.79
C GLY A 212 16.42 -6.01 -1.94
N LEU A 213 17.38 -5.30 -2.55
CA LEU A 213 18.31 -4.39 -1.88
C LEU A 213 17.76 -2.96 -1.72
N GLU A 214 16.49 -2.75 -2.05
CA GLU A 214 15.83 -1.46 -1.90
C GLU A 214 15.85 -0.94 -0.45
N TRP A 215 15.73 -1.83 0.55
CA TRP A 215 15.83 -1.44 1.96
C TRP A 215 17.21 -0.89 2.30
N PHE A 216 18.29 -1.44 1.72
CA PHE A 216 19.66 -0.95 1.94
C PHE A 216 19.84 0.44 1.34
N TRP A 217 19.32 0.66 0.13
CA TRP A 217 19.31 1.98 -0.51
C TRP A 217 18.55 3.00 0.34
N ARG A 218 17.35 2.66 0.82
CA ARG A 218 16.56 3.55 1.68
C ARG A 218 17.27 3.83 3.01
N LEU A 219 17.89 2.82 3.63
CA LEU A 219 18.68 2.99 4.85
C LEU A 219 19.83 3.97 4.64
N SER A 220 20.48 3.94 3.47
CA SER A 220 21.56 4.88 3.17
C SER A 220 21.07 6.34 3.02
N GLN A 221 19.82 6.54 2.58
CA GLN A 221 19.23 7.87 2.46
C GLN A 221 18.68 8.40 3.78
N GLU A 222 18.12 7.54 4.64
CA GLU A 222 17.51 7.94 5.91
C GLU A 222 17.96 7.03 7.08
N PRO A 223 19.27 6.98 7.38
CA PRO A 223 19.81 6.01 8.32
C PRO A 223 19.22 6.16 9.71
N GLY A 224 19.05 7.39 10.22
CA GLY A 224 18.52 7.66 11.55
C GLY A 224 17.06 7.22 11.77
N ARG A 225 16.25 7.18 10.70
CA ARG A 225 14.84 6.78 10.77
C ARG A 225 14.64 5.29 10.51
N LEU A 226 15.39 4.73 9.56
CA LEU A 226 15.13 3.38 9.05
C LEU A 226 15.98 2.28 9.70
N TRP A 227 17.07 2.62 10.40
CA TRP A 227 17.93 1.60 11.02
C TRP A 227 17.17 0.74 12.03
N LYS A 228 16.38 1.37 12.91
CA LYS A 228 15.61 0.65 13.92
C LYS A 228 14.54 -0.22 13.27
N ARG A 229 13.85 0.33 12.28
CA ARG A 229 12.84 -0.40 11.50
C ARG A 229 13.44 -1.65 10.86
N TYR A 230 14.56 -1.54 10.14
CA TYR A 230 15.11 -2.66 9.39
C TYR A 230 15.91 -3.66 10.24
N LEU A 231 16.74 -3.17 11.15
CA LEU A 231 17.67 -4.03 11.89
C LEU A 231 17.08 -4.58 13.19
N VAL A 232 16.06 -3.93 13.76
CA VAL A 232 15.45 -4.32 15.03
C VAL A 232 14.03 -4.85 14.83
N ASP A 233 13.18 -4.07 14.18
CA ASP A 233 11.77 -4.42 14.05
C ASP A 233 11.57 -5.52 12.99
N ASP A 234 12.11 -5.33 11.79
CA ASP A 234 11.99 -6.27 10.68
C ASP A 234 12.82 -7.54 10.90
N ALA A 235 13.83 -7.54 11.79
CA ALA A 235 14.54 -8.77 12.18
C ALA A 235 13.59 -9.81 12.82
N GLN A 236 12.50 -9.36 13.46
CA GLN A 236 11.46 -10.25 13.98
C GLN A 236 10.79 -11.06 12.86
N PHE A 237 10.80 -10.57 11.62
CA PHE A 237 10.25 -11.27 10.46
C PHE A 237 10.96 -12.59 10.17
N LEU A 238 12.29 -12.67 10.37
CA LEU A 238 13.03 -13.91 10.18
C LEU A 238 12.57 -15.00 11.15
N VAL A 239 12.33 -14.63 12.42
CA VAL A 239 11.78 -15.55 13.43
C VAL A 239 10.39 -16.02 13.02
N LEU A 240 9.55 -15.12 12.49
CA LEU A 240 8.22 -15.47 11.99
C LEU A 240 8.28 -16.41 10.79
N LEU A 241 9.17 -16.15 9.84
CA LEU A 241 9.39 -17.03 8.69
C LEU A 241 9.79 -18.44 9.13
N LEU A 242 10.72 -18.57 10.08
CA LEU A 242 11.12 -19.86 10.63
C LEU A 242 9.96 -20.58 11.34
N LYS A 243 9.13 -19.85 12.10
CA LYS A 243 7.93 -20.43 12.73
C LYS A 243 6.94 -20.94 11.69
N GLU A 244 6.70 -20.17 10.63
CA GLU A 244 5.76 -20.52 9.57
C GLU A 244 6.23 -21.72 8.73
N LEU A 245 7.54 -21.79 8.44
CA LEU A 245 8.16 -22.96 7.80
C LEU A 245 8.00 -24.22 8.66
N ARG A 246 8.27 -24.13 9.96
CA ARG A 246 8.07 -25.26 10.89
C ARG A 246 6.61 -25.73 10.95
N LYS A 247 5.64 -24.81 10.95
CA LYS A 247 4.20 -25.16 10.89
C LYS A 247 3.89 -25.91 9.59
N ARG A 248 4.40 -25.43 8.45
CA ARG A 248 4.22 -26.08 7.16
C ARG A 248 4.79 -27.49 7.14
N ASP A 249 6.02 -27.67 7.63
CA ASP A 249 6.69 -28.96 7.60
C ASP A 249 5.98 -29.98 8.51
N LYS A 250 5.48 -29.54 9.69
CA LYS A 250 4.59 -30.37 10.53
C LYS A 250 3.30 -30.77 9.81
N ALA A 251 2.65 -29.83 9.10
CA ALA A 251 1.43 -30.12 8.36
C ALA A 251 1.65 -31.07 7.17
N LYS A 252 2.87 -31.12 6.61
CA LYS A 252 3.26 -32.09 5.58
C LYS A 252 3.58 -33.47 6.17
N GLY A 253 4.26 -33.51 7.32
CA GLY A 253 4.61 -34.76 8.01
C GLY A 253 3.39 -35.53 8.53
N GLY A 254 2.40 -34.83 9.10
CA GLY A 254 1.17 -35.46 9.63
C GLY A 254 0.13 -35.88 8.57
N ARG A 255 0.44 -35.79 7.28
CA ARG A 255 -0.40 -36.34 6.18
C ARG A 255 0.11 -37.67 5.62
N LEU A 256 1.22 -38.18 6.17
CA LEU A 256 1.90 -39.41 5.76
C LEU A 256 1.75 -40.54 6.79
N GLU A 257 0.94 -40.34 7.83
CA GLU A 257 0.50 -41.35 8.81
C GLU A 257 -1.01 -41.58 8.63
#